data_AF-A0A800HA11-F1
#
_entry.id   AF-A0A800HA11-F1
#
_cell.length_a   1.000
_cell.length_b   1.000
_cell.length_c   1.000
_cell.angle_alpha   90.00
_cell.angle_beta   90.00
_cell.angle_gamma   90.00
#
_symmetry.space_group_name_H-M   'P 1'
#
loop_
_entity.id
_entity.type
_entity.pdbx_description
1 polymer ?
#
loop_
_entity_poly.entity_id
_entity_poly.type
_entity_poly.pdbx_seq_one_letter_code
_entity_poly.pdbx_strand_id
1 'polypeptide(L)'
;MRRIFIIISIIGMTLSAQPKETVEFQLNTISGQVLNVLHQTPVKNLKVDLLSGNNLLKKSSITDENGNFNIVYVGYVWKPKILLVSRDYHSLTMKLSPNELDSLNNITIHPMMTPIPDDQRIPNIRKKDIEPRAESFFVKGSVFYYLSIINDYFSAERIIIKSKKAIKVDTGFIILKINGVYYSPERCYVPQLGKYENLSYIMDNYFPEPVFGPSGLPQYLDEKLLQPTMIYGTVYDAKTQKIVPGAEVSIAGSSKWRITDELGKYAFQINEPGSYQLIVNPPFGYSSSQTGITKILVKSARGGWYHSNHYLNP
;
A
#
# COMPACT_ATOMS: atom_id res chain seq x y z
N MET A 1 -50.70 -31.29 41.74
CA MET A 1 -50.56 -30.94 40.30
C MET A 1 -50.15 -29.48 40.18
N ARG A 2 -48.86 -29.28 39.93
CA ARG A 2 -48.19 -28.01 39.59
C ARG A 2 -48.24 -27.85 38.06
N ARG A 3 -48.19 -26.61 37.57
CA ARG A 3 -48.41 -26.11 36.17
C ARG A 3 -49.84 -25.56 36.08
N ILE A 4 -50.09 -24.26 35.97
CA ILE A 4 -49.62 -23.32 34.95
C ILE A 4 -49.61 -21.91 35.58
N PHE A 5 -48.43 -21.42 35.96
CA PHE A 5 -48.18 -20.00 36.31
C PHE A 5 -47.09 -19.41 35.40
N ILE A 6 -46.89 -19.97 34.20
CA ILE A 6 -45.78 -19.64 33.29
C ILE A 6 -46.32 -19.07 31.96
N ILE A 7 -47.27 -18.13 32.02
CA ILE A 7 -47.68 -17.39 30.81
C ILE A 7 -47.60 -15.87 31.00
N ILE A 8 -47.54 -15.35 32.23
CA ILE A 8 -47.43 -13.90 32.46
C ILE A 8 -45.98 -13.39 32.51
N SER A 9 -44.98 -14.27 32.63
CA SER A 9 -43.57 -13.85 32.74
C SER A 9 -42.83 -13.68 31.40
N ILE A 10 -43.41 -14.13 30.28
CA ILE A 10 -42.74 -14.04 28.96
C ILE A 10 -43.04 -12.70 28.25
N ILE A 11 -44.14 -12.02 28.60
CA ILE A 11 -44.49 -10.73 27.99
C ILE A 11 -43.60 -9.60 28.54
N GLY A 12 -43.09 -9.72 29.77
CA GLY A 12 -42.21 -8.72 30.39
C GLY A 12 -40.75 -8.73 29.92
N MET A 13 -40.29 -9.77 29.21
CA MET A 13 -38.89 -9.88 28.76
C MET A 13 -38.66 -9.48 27.29
N THR A 14 -39.72 -9.23 26.51
CA THR A 14 -39.58 -8.82 25.10
C THR A 14 -39.45 -7.31 24.89
N LEU A 15 -39.66 -6.50 25.95
CA LEU A 15 -39.57 -5.03 25.88
C LEU A 15 -38.18 -4.46 26.22
N SER A 16 -37.18 -5.31 26.54
CA SER A 16 -35.84 -4.84 26.95
C SER A 16 -34.68 -5.40 26.12
N ALA A 17 -34.96 -6.09 25.02
CA ALA A 17 -33.95 -6.51 24.05
C ALA A 17 -34.05 -5.65 22.78
N GLN A 18 -33.98 -4.32 22.92
CA GLN A 18 -33.56 -3.50 21.79
C GLN A 18 -32.09 -3.87 21.52
N PRO A 19 -31.72 -4.34 20.31
CA PRO A 19 -30.33 -4.62 20.02
C PRO A 19 -29.55 -3.32 20.20
N LYS A 20 -28.50 -3.36 21.02
CA LYS A 20 -27.52 -2.27 21.19
C LYS A 20 -26.61 -2.11 19.94
N GLU A 21 -27.04 -2.69 18.82
CA GLU A 21 -26.44 -2.55 17.51
C GLU A 21 -27.03 -1.29 16.90
N THR A 22 -26.30 -0.17 17.00
CA THR A 22 -26.58 1.01 16.19
C THR A 22 -26.55 0.57 14.74
N VAL A 23 -27.73 0.49 14.12
CA VAL A 23 -27.95 0.06 12.73
C VAL A 23 -27.02 0.86 11.82
N GLU A 24 -26.40 0.18 10.84
CA GLU A 24 -25.66 0.85 9.78
C GLU A 24 -26.58 1.87 9.12
N PHE A 25 -26.17 3.13 9.04
CA PHE A 25 -26.98 4.12 8.35
C PHE A 25 -26.40 4.41 6.98
N GLN A 26 -27.31 4.69 6.05
CA GLN A 26 -26.98 4.95 4.66
C GLN A 26 -26.34 6.33 4.57
N LEU A 27 -25.11 6.39 4.08
CA LEU A 27 -24.42 7.61 3.72
C LEU A 27 -24.30 7.62 2.20
N ASN A 28 -24.79 8.66 1.54
CA ASN A 28 -24.68 8.79 0.09
C ASN A 28 -23.39 9.50 -0.28
N THR A 29 -23.20 10.69 0.28
CA THR A 29 -22.04 11.54 0.01
C THR A 29 -21.51 12.16 1.30
N ILE A 30 -20.19 12.25 1.43
CA ILE A 30 -19.56 13.17 2.38
C ILE A 30 -18.64 14.13 1.64
N SER A 31 -18.81 15.41 1.90
CA SER A 31 -18.04 16.48 1.26
C SER A 31 -17.70 17.56 2.28
N GLY A 32 -16.83 18.49 1.88
CA GLY A 32 -16.45 19.57 2.77
C GLY A 32 -15.21 20.31 2.33
N GLN A 33 -14.84 21.30 3.13
CA GLN A 33 -13.64 22.09 2.94
C GLN A 33 -12.76 22.03 4.18
N VAL A 34 -11.48 21.68 4.01
CA VAL A 34 -10.52 21.56 5.09
C VAL A 34 -9.69 22.82 5.19
N LEU A 35 -9.64 23.42 6.39
CA LEU A 35 -8.95 24.68 6.64
C LEU A 35 -7.81 24.54 7.66
N ASN A 36 -6.82 25.40 7.57
CA ASN A 36 -5.77 25.53 8.55
C ASN A 36 -6.30 26.29 9.77
N VAL A 37 -6.15 25.74 10.98
CA VAL A 37 -6.68 26.37 12.21
C VAL A 37 -6.07 27.75 12.49
N LEU A 38 -4.82 27.99 12.08
CA LEU A 38 -4.11 29.25 12.38
C LEU A 38 -4.51 30.40 11.47
N HIS A 39 -4.69 30.11 10.17
CA HIS A 39 -4.86 31.14 9.15
C HIS A 39 -6.19 31.05 8.40
N GLN A 40 -7.00 30.04 8.70
CA GLN A 40 -8.25 29.72 7.98
C GLN A 40 -8.05 29.57 6.46
N THR A 41 -6.83 29.26 6.04
CA THR A 41 -6.51 29.02 4.63
C THR A 41 -6.83 27.59 4.24
N PRO A 42 -7.21 27.33 2.97
CA PRO A 42 -7.42 25.98 2.49
C PRO A 42 -6.22 25.05 2.67
N VAL A 43 -6.47 23.83 3.14
CA VAL A 43 -5.46 22.78 3.22
C VAL A 43 -5.58 21.90 2.00
N LYS A 44 -4.69 22.11 1.02
CA LYS A 44 -4.58 21.31 -0.21
C LYS A 44 -3.84 19.99 0.03
N ASN A 45 -4.06 19.02 -0.86
CA ASN A 45 -3.36 17.72 -0.89
C ASN A 45 -3.45 16.91 0.41
N LEU A 46 -4.48 17.16 1.21
CA LEU A 46 -4.74 16.43 2.44
C LEU A 46 -5.56 15.19 2.13
N LYS A 47 -5.13 14.04 2.65
CA LYS A 47 -5.84 12.79 2.48
C LYS A 47 -7.03 12.72 3.44
N VAL A 48 -8.21 12.39 2.91
CA VAL A 48 -9.45 12.19 3.68
C VAL A 48 -9.91 10.76 3.52
N ASP A 49 -9.76 9.95 4.56
CA ASP A 49 -10.19 8.55 4.60
C ASP A 49 -11.53 8.40 5.33
N LEU A 50 -12.52 7.77 4.70
CA LEU A 50 -13.76 7.32 5.33
C LEU A 50 -13.60 5.88 5.82
N LEU A 51 -13.75 5.68 7.11
CA LEU A 51 -13.58 4.40 7.80
C LEU A 51 -14.89 3.97 8.46
N SER A 52 -15.16 2.66 8.55
CA SER A 52 -16.18 2.14 9.47
C SER A 52 -15.67 2.08 10.91
N GLY A 53 -16.57 1.80 11.86
CA GLY A 53 -16.26 1.77 13.29
C GLY A 53 -15.16 0.76 13.68
N ASN A 54 -14.92 -0.27 12.87
CA ASN A 54 -13.82 -1.23 13.02
C ASN A 54 -12.52 -0.83 12.29
N ASN A 55 -12.38 0.44 11.88
CA ASN A 55 -11.24 1.00 11.13
C ASN A 55 -11.05 0.46 9.71
N LEU A 56 -12.02 -0.29 9.16
CA LEU A 56 -11.93 -0.71 7.77
C LEU A 56 -12.14 0.49 6.85
N LEU A 57 -11.18 0.72 5.94
CA LEU A 57 -11.29 1.75 4.91
C LEU A 57 -12.45 1.45 3.97
N LYS A 58 -13.36 2.41 3.83
CA LYS A 58 -14.50 2.36 2.91
C LYS A 58 -14.18 3.11 1.62
N LYS A 59 -13.71 4.35 1.74
CA LYS A 59 -13.28 5.19 0.61
C LYS A 59 -12.26 6.23 1.05
N SER A 60 -11.58 6.83 0.08
CA SER A 60 -10.65 7.93 0.27
C SER A 60 -10.91 9.04 -0.73
N SER A 61 -10.51 10.26 -0.39
CA SER A 61 -10.42 11.41 -1.27
C SER A 61 -9.19 12.25 -0.91
N ILE A 62 -8.87 13.24 -1.73
CA ILE A 62 -7.83 14.24 -1.47
C ILE A 62 -8.46 15.62 -1.60
N THR A 63 -8.04 16.56 -0.76
CA THR A 63 -8.45 17.95 -0.91
C THR A 63 -7.82 18.63 -2.12
N ASP A 64 -8.63 19.39 -2.87
CA ASP A 64 -8.18 20.18 -4.02
C ASP A 64 -7.42 21.46 -3.61
N GLU A 65 -7.11 22.32 -4.58
CA GLU A 65 -6.42 23.60 -4.36
C GLU A 65 -7.19 24.55 -3.43
N ASN A 66 -8.53 24.41 -3.38
CA ASN A 66 -9.42 25.16 -2.52
C ASN A 66 -9.72 24.41 -1.21
N GLY A 67 -9.02 23.30 -0.93
CA GLY A 67 -9.21 22.51 0.28
C GLY A 67 -10.47 21.65 0.27
N ASN A 68 -11.19 21.58 -0.84
CA ASN A 68 -12.44 20.83 -0.94
C ASN A 68 -12.18 19.36 -1.20
N PHE A 69 -12.97 18.49 -0.58
CA PHE A 69 -12.99 17.06 -0.88
C PHE A 69 -14.42 16.58 -1.09
N ASN A 70 -14.54 15.47 -1.81
CA ASN A 70 -15.82 14.82 -2.04
C ASN A 70 -15.64 13.29 -2.08
N ILE A 71 -16.51 12.57 -1.37
CA ILE A 71 -16.59 11.11 -1.33
C ILE A 71 -18.05 10.72 -1.60
N VAL A 72 -18.32 10.27 -2.82
CA VAL A 72 -19.65 9.88 -3.32
C VAL A 72 -19.86 8.36 -3.29
N TYR A 73 -21.12 7.94 -3.39
CA TYR A 73 -21.54 6.53 -3.49
C TYR A 73 -21.00 5.68 -2.35
N VAL A 74 -21.20 6.13 -1.11
CA VAL A 74 -20.67 5.45 0.07
C VAL A 74 -21.48 4.18 0.42
N GLY A 75 -22.81 4.29 0.57
CA GLY A 75 -23.68 3.20 0.98
C GLY A 75 -23.83 3.09 2.51
N TYR A 76 -24.13 1.89 3.01
CA TYR A 76 -24.31 1.65 4.44
C TYR A 76 -22.98 1.53 5.18
N VAL A 77 -22.81 2.29 6.26
CA VAL A 77 -21.59 2.24 7.07
C VAL A 77 -21.92 2.23 8.55
N TRP A 78 -21.38 1.23 9.25
CA TRP A 78 -21.44 1.17 10.71
C TRP A 78 -20.49 2.16 11.37
N LYS A 79 -21.01 3.03 12.26
CA LYS A 79 -20.27 4.03 13.05
C LYS A 79 -19.15 4.72 12.24
N PRO A 80 -19.51 5.37 11.12
CA PRO A 80 -18.53 5.92 10.22
C PRO A 80 -17.71 7.01 10.89
N LYS A 81 -16.46 7.13 10.46
CA LYS A 81 -15.55 8.19 10.88
C LYS A 81 -14.65 8.57 9.73
N ILE A 82 -14.15 9.78 9.78
CA ILE A 82 -13.17 10.29 8.84
C ILE A 82 -11.84 10.51 9.52
N LEU A 83 -10.78 10.16 8.80
CA LEU A 83 -9.40 10.33 9.20
C LEU A 83 -8.74 11.24 8.18
N LEU A 84 -8.29 12.40 8.66
CA LEU A 84 -7.59 13.41 7.88
C LEU A 84 -6.10 13.30 8.19
N VAL A 85 -5.30 13.11 7.15
CA VAL A 85 -3.85 12.90 7.26
C VAL A 85 -3.11 13.76 6.25
N SER A 86 -2.10 14.47 6.72
CA SER A 86 -1.15 15.20 5.90
C SER A 86 0.20 15.20 6.62
N ARG A 87 1.28 15.47 5.87
CA ARG A 87 2.64 15.59 6.40
C ARG A 87 2.81 16.80 7.31
N ASP A 88 2.14 17.90 6.98
CA ASP A 88 2.37 19.20 7.63
C ASP A 88 1.40 19.47 8.78
N TYR A 89 0.53 18.50 9.09
CA TYR A 89 -0.54 18.65 10.07
C TYR A 89 -0.68 17.42 10.96
N HIS A 90 -1.09 17.64 12.21
CA HIS A 90 -1.45 16.55 13.10
C HIS A 90 -2.67 15.81 12.55
N SER A 91 -2.64 14.48 12.55
CA SER A 91 -3.76 13.66 12.09
C SER A 91 -5.02 13.97 12.89
N LEU A 92 -6.14 14.15 12.21
CA LEU A 92 -7.44 14.43 12.83
C LEU A 92 -8.41 13.30 12.52
N THR A 93 -9.06 12.76 13.55
CA THR A 93 -10.15 11.79 13.38
C THR A 93 -11.46 12.38 13.88
N MET A 94 -12.49 12.37 13.04
CA MET A 94 -13.83 12.84 13.40
C MET A 94 -14.83 11.70 13.23
N LYS A 95 -15.66 11.46 14.26
CA LYS A 95 -16.76 10.50 14.17
C LYS A 95 -17.93 11.16 13.46
N LEU A 96 -18.60 10.41 12.59
CA LEU A 96 -19.81 10.86 11.92
C LEU A 96 -21.02 10.31 12.65
N SER A 97 -22.05 11.14 12.78
CA SER A 97 -23.29 10.84 13.48
C SER A 97 -24.46 10.84 12.50
N PRO A 98 -25.47 9.95 12.68
CA PRO A 98 -26.69 10.00 11.88
C PRO A 98 -27.39 11.36 11.90
N ASN A 99 -27.25 12.12 12.99
CA ASN A 99 -27.88 13.42 13.16
C ASN A 99 -27.27 14.52 12.26
N GLU A 100 -26.13 14.24 11.61
CA GLU A 100 -25.46 15.15 10.69
C GLU A 100 -25.94 14.96 9.23
N LEU A 101 -26.79 13.95 8.98
CA LEU A 101 -27.34 13.70 7.66
C LEU A 101 -28.36 14.75 7.26
N ASP A 102 -28.26 15.21 6.02
CA ASP A 102 -29.34 15.95 5.36
C ASP A 102 -30.48 15.00 4.90
N SER A 103 -31.54 15.57 4.32
CA SER A 103 -32.68 14.80 3.79
C SER A 103 -32.33 13.83 2.66
N LEU A 104 -31.15 13.95 2.07
CA LEU A 104 -30.63 13.13 0.97
C LEU A 104 -29.53 12.18 1.44
N ASN A 105 -29.37 12.01 2.76
CA ASN A 105 -28.33 11.19 3.38
C ASN A 105 -26.90 11.64 3.05
N ASN A 106 -26.65 12.93 2.89
CA ASN A 106 -25.29 13.48 2.75
C ASN A 106 -24.83 14.14 4.04
N ILE A 107 -23.51 14.24 4.19
CA ILE A 107 -22.84 14.97 5.26
C ILE A 107 -21.92 16.03 4.64
N THR A 108 -22.01 17.25 5.16
CA THR A 108 -21.06 18.33 4.82
C THR A 108 -20.32 18.77 6.07
N ILE A 109 -19.00 18.88 5.99
CA ILE A 109 -18.13 19.18 7.15
C ILE A 109 -17.03 20.18 6.80
N HIS A 110 -16.54 20.88 7.81
CA HIS A 110 -15.49 21.88 7.66
C HIS A 110 -14.38 21.69 8.71
N PRO A 111 -13.61 20.59 8.64
CA PRO A 111 -12.56 20.31 9.61
C PRO A 111 -11.45 21.36 9.59
N MET A 112 -10.93 21.67 10.76
CA MET A 112 -9.74 22.52 10.93
C MET A 112 -8.54 21.66 11.34
N MET A 113 -7.46 21.77 10.57
CA MET A 113 -6.23 21.03 10.80
C MET A 113 -5.21 21.86 11.56
N THR A 114 -4.60 21.26 12.58
CA THR A 114 -3.52 21.88 13.35
C THR A 114 -2.18 21.61 12.68
N PRO A 115 -1.47 22.63 12.20
CA PRO A 115 -0.18 22.43 11.56
C PRO A 115 0.87 21.94 12.57
N ILE A 116 1.75 21.06 12.13
CA ILE A 116 2.92 20.64 12.89
C ILE A 116 3.90 21.83 12.95
N PRO A 117 4.55 22.10 14.09
CA PRO A 117 5.57 23.14 14.22
C PRO A 117 6.73 22.99 13.20
N ASP A 118 7.27 24.09 12.69
CA ASP A 118 8.28 24.07 11.62
C ASP A 118 9.54 23.29 11.98
N ASP A 119 9.93 23.26 13.26
CA ASP A 119 11.05 22.50 13.80
C ASP A 119 10.81 20.97 13.84
N GLN A 120 9.54 20.56 13.81
CA GLN A 120 9.11 19.16 13.78
C GLN A 120 8.68 18.72 12.37
N ARG A 121 8.50 19.66 11.44
CA ARG A 121 8.21 19.33 10.05
C ARG A 121 9.43 18.70 9.41
N ILE A 122 9.20 17.62 8.68
CA ILE A 122 10.22 17.10 7.79
C ILE A 122 10.53 18.22 6.78
N PRO A 123 11.80 18.60 6.54
CA PRO A 123 12.13 19.73 5.69
C PRO A 123 11.67 19.53 4.24
N ASN A 124 11.21 20.61 3.60
CA ASN A 124 10.83 20.60 2.20
C ASN A 124 12.07 20.40 1.31
N ILE A 125 11.94 19.49 0.36
CA ILE A 125 13.00 19.18 -0.60
C ILE A 125 12.94 20.20 -1.73
N ARG A 126 14.10 20.66 -2.24
CA ARG A 126 14.12 21.65 -3.33
C ARG A 126 13.69 20.97 -4.64
N LYS A 127 13.01 21.70 -5.53
CA LYS A 127 12.57 21.17 -6.85
C LYS A 127 13.70 20.55 -7.69
N LYS A 128 14.95 21.01 -7.53
CA LYS A 128 16.10 20.43 -8.25
C LYS A 128 16.45 18.99 -7.81
N ASP A 129 15.89 18.52 -6.70
CA ASP A 129 16.15 17.20 -6.16
C ASP A 129 15.01 16.21 -6.50
N ILE A 130 14.05 16.60 -7.36
CA ILE A 130 12.90 15.77 -7.76
C ILE A 130 13.36 14.53 -8.52
N GLU A 131 14.22 14.69 -9.53
CA GLU A 131 14.72 13.60 -10.37
C GLU A 131 15.47 12.54 -9.55
N PRO A 132 16.52 12.87 -8.75
CA PRO A 132 17.20 11.88 -7.93
C PRO A 132 16.27 11.29 -6.85
N ARG A 133 15.29 12.06 -6.34
CA ARG A 133 14.32 11.55 -5.38
C ARG A 133 13.39 10.52 -6.01
N ALA A 134 12.83 10.81 -7.19
CA ALA A 134 11.99 9.88 -7.94
C ALA A 134 12.76 8.59 -8.26
N GLU A 135 14.00 8.71 -8.74
CA GLU A 135 14.86 7.56 -9.02
C GLU A 135 15.17 6.69 -7.79
N SER A 136 15.18 7.26 -6.59
CA SER A 136 15.45 6.52 -5.35
C SER A 136 14.43 5.41 -5.08
N PHE A 137 13.19 5.56 -5.58
CA PHE A 137 12.14 4.54 -5.44
C PHE A 137 12.30 3.36 -6.41
N PHE A 138 13.15 3.49 -7.43
CA PHE A 138 13.37 2.44 -8.42
C PHE A 138 14.71 1.74 -8.17
N VAL A 139 14.78 0.80 -7.23
CA VAL A 139 16.02 0.08 -6.95
C VAL A 139 16.29 -0.95 -8.06
N LYS A 140 17.52 -0.98 -8.62
CA LYS A 140 17.90 -1.97 -9.63
C LYS A 140 17.80 -3.39 -9.04
N GLY A 141 17.25 -4.33 -9.80
CA GLY A 141 16.95 -5.70 -9.35
C GLY A 141 15.61 -5.84 -8.61
N SER A 142 14.98 -4.74 -8.22
CA SER A 142 13.62 -4.74 -7.65
C SER A 142 12.55 -4.61 -8.74
N VAL A 143 11.28 -4.54 -8.31
CA VAL A 143 10.14 -4.36 -9.22
C VAL A 143 9.30 -3.16 -8.82
N PHE A 144 8.57 -2.63 -9.79
CA PHE A 144 7.45 -1.71 -9.58
C PHE A 144 6.28 -2.18 -10.45
N TYR A 145 5.09 -1.62 -10.22
CA TYR A 145 3.93 -1.86 -11.07
C TYR A 145 3.56 -0.62 -11.87
N TYR A 146 3.21 -0.80 -13.13
CA TYR A 146 2.63 0.24 -13.97
C TYR A 146 1.16 -0.04 -14.23
N LEU A 147 0.30 0.90 -13.87
CA LEU A 147 -1.14 0.77 -14.02
C LEU A 147 -1.61 1.29 -15.38
N SER A 148 -2.34 0.45 -16.10
CA SER A 148 -3.03 0.78 -17.35
C SER A 148 -4.53 0.72 -17.15
N ILE A 149 -5.25 1.60 -17.87
CA ILE A 149 -6.72 1.61 -17.92
C ILE A 149 -7.10 1.08 -19.30
N ILE A 150 -7.80 -0.06 -19.34
CA ILE A 150 -8.24 -0.70 -20.58
C ILE A 150 -9.74 -0.91 -20.45
N ASN A 151 -10.54 -0.21 -21.27
CA ASN A 151 -12.00 -0.29 -21.27
C ASN A 151 -12.61 -0.10 -19.86
N ASP A 152 -12.17 0.95 -19.15
CA ASP A 152 -12.56 1.26 -17.75
C ASP A 152 -12.15 0.23 -16.68
N TYR A 153 -11.37 -0.79 -17.05
CA TYR A 153 -10.77 -1.73 -16.10
C TYR A 153 -9.30 -1.42 -15.84
N PHE A 154 -8.90 -1.63 -14.60
CA PHE A 154 -7.51 -1.54 -14.17
C PHE A 154 -6.74 -2.81 -14.48
N SER A 155 -5.58 -2.67 -15.13
CA SER A 155 -4.61 -3.72 -15.36
C SER A 155 -3.24 -3.25 -14.91
N ALA A 156 -2.48 -4.09 -14.20
CA ALA A 156 -1.17 -3.73 -13.68
C ALA A 156 -0.08 -4.66 -14.23
N GLU A 157 0.95 -4.07 -14.81
CA GLU A 157 2.14 -4.78 -15.27
C GLU A 157 3.23 -4.74 -14.20
N ARG A 158 3.86 -5.87 -13.89
CA ARG A 158 5.04 -5.92 -13.01
C ARG A 158 6.31 -5.75 -13.85
N ILE A 159 7.09 -4.71 -13.58
CA ILE A 159 8.32 -4.42 -14.31
C ILE A 159 9.53 -4.62 -13.41
N ILE A 160 10.51 -5.41 -13.86
CA ILE A 160 11.80 -5.62 -13.19
C ILE A 160 12.77 -4.52 -13.59
N ILE A 161 13.33 -3.81 -12.63
CA ILE A 161 14.13 -2.61 -12.85
C ILE A 161 15.58 -3.01 -13.17
N LYS A 162 16.03 -2.77 -14.40
CA LYS A 162 17.42 -2.96 -14.85
C LYS A 162 18.16 -1.62 -14.97
N SER A 163 17.47 -0.59 -15.47
CA SER A 163 17.97 0.77 -15.56
C SER A 163 16.88 1.77 -15.22
N LYS A 164 17.27 2.96 -14.75
CA LYS A 164 16.36 4.05 -14.40
C LYS A 164 16.98 5.39 -14.75
N LYS A 165 16.12 6.34 -15.12
CA LYS A 165 16.46 7.75 -15.25
C LYS A 165 15.18 8.58 -15.12
N ALA A 166 15.16 9.61 -14.30
CA ALA A 166 14.13 10.64 -14.31
C ALA A 166 14.57 11.77 -15.23
N ILE A 167 13.63 12.26 -16.05
CA ILE A 167 13.89 13.29 -17.05
C ILE A 167 12.86 14.39 -16.85
N LYS A 168 13.32 15.60 -16.56
CA LYS A 168 12.46 16.78 -16.53
C LYS A 168 12.09 17.18 -17.95
N VAL A 169 10.80 17.44 -18.17
CA VAL A 169 10.27 17.98 -19.42
C VAL A 169 9.98 19.47 -19.29
N ASP A 170 9.84 20.17 -20.42
CA ASP A 170 9.69 21.64 -20.46
C ASP A 170 8.48 22.16 -19.67
N THR A 171 7.47 21.31 -19.44
CA THR A 171 6.30 21.61 -18.59
C THR A 171 6.62 21.66 -17.08
N GLY A 172 7.85 21.30 -16.67
CA GLY A 172 8.27 21.23 -15.27
C GLY A 172 7.98 19.88 -14.60
N PHE A 173 7.20 18.99 -15.23
CA PHE A 173 6.99 17.62 -14.79
C PHE A 173 8.20 16.74 -15.09
N ILE A 174 8.22 15.55 -14.48
CA ILE A 174 9.22 14.52 -14.80
C ILE A 174 8.55 13.34 -15.52
N ILE A 175 9.31 12.70 -16.41
CA ILE A 175 8.98 11.40 -17.00
C ILE A 175 10.06 10.41 -16.57
N LEU A 176 9.67 9.15 -16.35
CA LEU A 176 10.61 8.10 -15.98
C LEU A 176 11.00 7.29 -17.22
N LYS A 177 12.29 7.12 -17.44
CA LYS A 177 12.84 6.17 -18.42
C LYS A 177 13.35 4.94 -17.68
N ILE A 178 12.56 3.88 -17.64
CA ILE A 178 12.90 2.61 -16.99
C ILE A 178 13.13 1.56 -18.07
N ASN A 179 14.27 0.86 -18.00
CA ASN A 179 14.65 -0.15 -19.01
C ASN A 179 14.61 0.35 -20.47
N GLY A 180 14.78 1.65 -20.69
CA GLY A 180 14.68 2.28 -22.01
C GLY A 180 13.27 2.72 -22.43
N VAL A 181 12.24 2.34 -21.70
CA VAL A 181 10.83 2.69 -21.94
C VAL A 181 10.42 3.87 -21.08
N TYR A 182 9.59 4.76 -21.64
CA TYR A 182 9.06 5.93 -20.94
C TYR A 182 7.77 5.57 -20.19
N TYR A 183 7.70 5.98 -18.93
CA TYR A 183 6.57 5.77 -18.03
C TYR A 183 6.15 7.08 -17.37
N SER A 184 4.85 7.27 -17.30
CA SER A 184 4.25 8.38 -16.57
C SER A 184 4.24 8.08 -15.06
N PRO A 185 4.88 8.91 -14.23
CA PRO A 185 4.99 8.69 -12.77
C PRO A 185 3.66 8.48 -12.06
N GLU A 186 2.61 9.17 -12.49
CA GLU A 186 1.28 9.12 -11.89
C GLU A 186 0.59 7.76 -12.02
N ARG A 187 1.11 6.86 -12.87
CA ARG A 187 0.67 5.48 -13.07
C ARG A 187 1.63 4.46 -12.46
N CYS A 188 2.74 4.91 -11.88
CA CYS A 188 3.75 4.05 -11.27
C CYS A 188 3.41 3.79 -9.79
N TYR A 189 3.37 2.52 -9.42
CA TYR A 189 3.22 2.08 -8.04
C TYR A 189 4.50 1.40 -7.57
N VAL A 190 5.07 1.91 -6.47
CA VAL A 190 6.34 1.46 -5.91
C VAL A 190 6.13 0.82 -4.53
N PRO A 191 6.96 -0.16 -4.14
CA PRO A 191 6.76 -0.88 -2.88
C PRO A 191 6.99 0.05 -1.67
N GLN A 192 5.99 0.12 -0.78
CA GLN A 192 6.02 0.86 0.48
C GLN A 192 5.45 -0.02 1.60
N LEU A 193 6.29 -0.40 2.57
CA LEU A 193 5.90 -1.15 3.77
C LEU A 193 5.03 -2.41 3.52
N GLY A 194 5.21 -3.09 2.39
CA GLY A 194 4.46 -4.31 2.04
C GLY A 194 3.22 -4.07 1.16
N LYS A 195 2.93 -2.82 0.82
CA LYS A 195 1.94 -2.42 -0.20
C LYS A 195 2.63 -1.77 -1.38
N TYR A 196 1.87 -1.49 -2.43
CA TYR A 196 2.31 -0.74 -3.59
C TYR A 196 1.59 0.61 -3.60
N GLU A 197 2.32 1.68 -3.40
CA GLU A 197 1.79 3.05 -3.29
C GLU A 197 2.15 3.85 -4.55
N ASN A 198 1.21 4.68 -5.00
CA ASN A 198 1.35 5.52 -6.17
C ASN A 198 2.45 6.55 -5.95
N LEU A 199 3.37 6.66 -6.91
CA LEU A 199 4.51 7.56 -6.82
C LEU A 199 4.10 9.03 -6.73
N SER A 200 2.98 9.43 -7.33
CA SER A 200 2.51 10.82 -7.23
C SER A 200 2.15 11.19 -5.80
N TYR A 201 1.38 10.34 -5.11
CA TYR A 201 1.06 10.53 -3.70
C TYR A 201 2.31 10.62 -2.82
N ILE A 202 3.30 9.76 -3.08
CA ILE A 202 4.55 9.77 -2.32
C ILE A 202 5.30 11.08 -2.53
N MET A 203 5.42 11.54 -3.77
CA MET A 203 6.21 12.72 -4.12
C MET A 203 5.49 14.03 -3.78
N ASP A 204 4.16 14.08 -3.90
CA ASP A 204 3.38 15.25 -3.48
C ASP A 204 3.55 15.52 -1.99
N ASN A 205 3.81 14.47 -1.19
CA ASN A 205 4.20 14.66 0.21
C ASN A 205 5.59 15.28 0.36
N TYR A 206 6.51 15.16 -0.61
CA TYR A 206 7.88 15.68 -0.51
C TYR A 206 8.04 17.14 -0.91
N PHE A 207 7.13 17.66 -1.74
CA PHE A 207 7.25 18.97 -2.37
C PHE A 207 6.01 19.86 -2.11
N PRO A 208 6.19 21.18 -1.88
CA PRO A 208 5.10 22.11 -1.54
C PRO A 208 4.10 22.39 -2.69
N GLU A 209 4.49 22.02 -3.91
CA GLU A 209 3.65 22.06 -5.10
C GLU A 209 3.65 20.68 -5.75
N PRO A 210 2.52 20.22 -6.32
CA PRO A 210 2.45 18.96 -7.04
C PRO A 210 3.55 18.93 -8.11
N VAL A 211 4.34 17.86 -8.08
CA VAL A 211 5.41 17.63 -9.07
C VAL A 211 4.92 16.80 -10.26
N PHE A 212 3.64 16.41 -10.21
CA PHE A 212 2.92 15.67 -11.23
C PHE A 212 1.52 16.26 -11.43
N GLY A 213 0.88 15.93 -12.55
CA GLY A 213 -0.56 16.17 -12.70
C GLY A 213 -1.37 15.32 -11.70
N PRO A 214 -2.61 15.73 -11.36
CA PRO A 214 -3.49 14.92 -10.52
C PRO A 214 -3.71 13.56 -11.18
N SER A 215 -3.26 12.49 -10.52
CA SER A 215 -3.32 11.13 -11.07
C SER A 215 -4.77 10.69 -11.32
N GLY A 216 -5.69 11.03 -10.41
CA GLY A 216 -7.05 10.48 -10.39
C GLY A 216 -7.11 8.98 -10.06
N LEU A 217 -5.95 8.34 -9.82
CA LEU A 217 -5.84 6.92 -9.51
C LEU A 217 -5.75 6.67 -8.00
N PRO A 218 -6.08 5.46 -7.53
CA PRO A 218 -6.02 5.11 -6.11
C PRO A 218 -4.61 5.27 -5.53
N GLN A 219 -4.49 5.69 -4.26
CA GLN A 219 -3.21 5.77 -3.56
C GLN A 219 -2.48 4.42 -3.54
N TYR A 220 -3.19 3.33 -3.29
CA TYR A 220 -2.63 1.98 -3.22
C TYR A 220 -3.18 1.12 -4.34
N LEU A 221 -2.31 0.29 -4.92
CA LEU A 221 -2.72 -0.69 -5.91
C LEU A 221 -3.49 -1.84 -5.23
N ASP A 222 -4.61 -2.25 -5.83
CA ASP A 222 -5.38 -3.40 -5.35
C ASP A 222 -4.51 -4.67 -5.40
N GLU A 223 -4.50 -5.44 -4.30
CA GLU A 223 -3.75 -6.70 -4.21
C GLU A 223 -4.16 -7.72 -5.28
N LYS A 224 -5.40 -7.65 -5.77
CA LYS A 224 -5.88 -8.51 -6.88
C LYS A 224 -5.10 -8.31 -8.17
N LEU A 225 -4.57 -7.10 -8.38
CA LEU A 225 -3.76 -6.73 -9.55
C LEU A 225 -2.28 -7.11 -9.37
N LEU A 226 -1.85 -7.43 -8.15
CA LEU A 226 -0.47 -7.82 -7.86
C LEU A 226 -0.23 -9.29 -8.25
N GLN A 227 0.89 -9.55 -8.90
CA GLN A 227 1.39 -10.91 -9.13
C GLN A 227 1.84 -11.53 -7.80
N PRO A 228 1.92 -12.88 -7.71
CA PRO A 228 2.39 -13.56 -6.51
C PRO A 228 3.78 -13.11 -6.05
N THR A 229 4.00 -13.14 -4.74
CA THR A 229 5.32 -12.87 -4.15
C THR A 229 6.32 -13.93 -4.58
N MET A 230 7.53 -13.47 -4.95
CA MET A 230 8.63 -14.34 -5.36
C MET A 230 9.81 -14.20 -4.40
N ILE A 231 10.39 -15.35 -4.01
CA ILE A 231 11.75 -15.43 -3.47
C ILE A 231 12.60 -16.08 -4.56
N TYR A 232 13.69 -15.44 -4.97
CA TYR A 232 14.51 -15.91 -6.07
C TYR A 232 15.98 -15.58 -5.84
N GLY A 233 16.86 -16.24 -6.57
CA GLY A 233 18.29 -15.97 -6.44
C GLY A 233 19.13 -16.87 -7.32
N THR A 234 20.44 -16.78 -7.10
CA THR A 234 21.45 -17.60 -7.77
C THR A 234 22.38 -18.21 -6.73
N VAL A 235 22.79 -19.46 -6.96
CA VAL A 235 23.79 -20.16 -6.14
C VAL A 235 25.16 -20.06 -6.82
N TYR A 236 26.18 -19.69 -6.04
CA TYR A 236 27.54 -19.52 -6.50
C TYR A 236 28.51 -20.41 -5.71
N ASP A 237 29.62 -20.75 -6.34
CA ASP A 237 30.79 -21.28 -5.68
C ASP A 237 31.47 -20.12 -4.93
N ALA A 238 31.62 -20.27 -3.63
CA ALA A 238 32.17 -19.24 -2.76
C ALA A 238 33.62 -18.85 -3.12
N LYS A 239 34.42 -19.79 -3.64
CA LYS A 239 35.82 -19.59 -4.00
C LYS A 239 35.98 -19.03 -5.41
N THR A 240 35.30 -19.62 -6.39
CA THR A 240 35.46 -19.25 -7.80
C THR A 240 34.50 -18.16 -8.26
N GLN A 241 33.45 -17.87 -7.46
CA GLN A 241 32.35 -16.96 -7.80
C GLN A 241 31.59 -17.37 -9.07
N LYS A 242 31.77 -18.62 -9.53
CA LYS A 242 31.03 -19.18 -10.65
C LYS A 242 29.66 -19.67 -10.18
N ILE A 243 28.70 -19.66 -11.09
CA ILE A 243 27.36 -20.21 -10.85
C ILE A 243 27.41 -21.72 -10.60
N VAL A 244 26.51 -22.21 -9.74
CA VAL A 244 26.40 -23.62 -9.37
C VAL A 244 25.05 -24.18 -9.86
N PRO A 245 25.02 -24.85 -11.02
CA PRO A 245 23.84 -25.59 -11.46
C PRO A 245 23.67 -26.87 -10.63
N GLY A 246 22.44 -27.36 -10.51
CA GLY A 246 22.14 -28.64 -9.84
C GLY A 246 22.07 -28.59 -8.30
N ALA A 247 22.25 -27.44 -7.67
CA ALA A 247 22.09 -27.28 -6.22
C ALA A 247 20.61 -27.35 -5.84
N GLU A 248 20.29 -28.08 -4.78
CA GLU A 248 18.93 -28.12 -4.25
C GLU A 248 18.72 -26.94 -3.30
N VAL A 249 17.67 -26.17 -3.52
CA VAL A 249 17.20 -25.12 -2.61
C VAL A 249 15.85 -25.55 -2.08
N SER A 250 15.65 -25.47 -0.77
CA SER A 250 14.38 -25.82 -0.12
C SER A 250 13.97 -24.76 0.90
N ILE A 251 12.67 -24.70 1.20
CA ILE A 251 12.13 -23.88 2.27
C ILE A 251 11.97 -24.77 3.51
N ALA A 252 12.64 -24.42 4.60
CA ALA A 252 12.58 -25.17 5.85
C ALA A 252 11.13 -25.28 6.36
N GLY A 253 10.76 -26.49 6.81
CA GLY A 253 9.39 -26.76 7.27
C GLY A 253 8.34 -26.81 6.16
N SER A 254 8.75 -26.85 4.88
CA SER A 254 7.87 -26.96 3.72
C SER A 254 8.30 -28.11 2.80
N SER A 255 7.38 -28.63 2.00
CA SER A 255 7.68 -29.54 0.88
C SER A 255 8.16 -28.84 -0.39
N LYS A 256 8.29 -27.49 -0.36
CA LYS A 256 8.76 -26.71 -1.51
C LYS A 256 10.28 -26.77 -1.63
N TRP A 257 10.76 -27.36 -2.72
CA TRP A 257 12.16 -27.37 -3.13
C TRP A 257 12.31 -27.13 -4.63
N ARG A 258 13.51 -26.73 -5.06
CA ARG A 258 13.91 -26.45 -6.44
C ARG A 258 15.34 -26.92 -6.66
N ILE A 259 15.66 -27.30 -7.89
CA ILE A 259 17.05 -27.49 -8.34
C ILE A 259 17.44 -26.23 -9.11
N THR A 260 18.66 -25.72 -8.89
CA THR A 260 19.17 -24.59 -9.66
C THR A 260 19.36 -24.97 -11.13
N ASP A 261 18.94 -24.06 -12.01
CA ASP A 261 19.06 -24.25 -13.47
C ASP A 261 20.52 -24.15 -13.96
N GLU A 262 20.71 -24.23 -15.28
CA GLU A 262 22.03 -24.09 -15.93
C GLU A 262 22.73 -22.75 -15.64
N LEU A 263 21.97 -21.73 -15.23
CA LEU A 263 22.46 -20.42 -14.81
C LEU A 263 22.62 -20.29 -13.29
N GLY A 264 22.47 -21.39 -12.55
CA GLY A 264 22.52 -21.44 -11.09
C GLY A 264 21.30 -20.81 -10.40
N LYS A 265 20.21 -20.54 -11.13
CA LYS A 265 19.07 -19.76 -10.61
C LYS A 265 17.98 -20.64 -10.02
N TYR A 266 17.26 -20.08 -9.06
CA TYR A 266 16.07 -20.69 -8.47
C TYR A 266 14.99 -19.62 -8.19
N ALA A 267 13.74 -20.06 -8.09
CA ALA A 267 12.62 -19.19 -7.70
C ALA A 267 11.48 -19.98 -7.01
N PHE A 268 10.92 -19.37 -5.98
CA PHE A 268 9.75 -19.83 -5.24
C PHE A 268 8.64 -18.81 -5.29
N GLN A 269 7.44 -19.28 -5.56
CA GLN A 269 6.24 -18.52 -5.30
C GLN A 269 5.80 -18.70 -3.84
N ILE A 270 5.59 -17.57 -3.16
CA ILE A 270 5.15 -17.48 -1.77
C ILE A 270 3.72 -16.96 -1.74
N ASN A 271 2.86 -17.68 -1.03
CA ASN A 271 1.42 -17.39 -0.98
C ASN A 271 0.97 -16.83 0.36
N GLU A 272 1.86 -16.76 1.35
CA GLU A 272 1.53 -16.29 2.71
C GLU A 272 2.63 -15.38 3.25
N PRO A 273 2.29 -14.29 3.95
CA PRO A 273 3.26 -13.52 4.73
C PRO A 273 3.91 -14.40 5.80
N GLY A 274 5.16 -14.12 6.15
CA GLY A 274 5.85 -14.90 7.17
C GLY A 274 7.37 -14.84 7.06
N SER A 275 8.02 -15.58 7.93
CA SER A 275 9.47 -15.74 7.90
C SER A 275 9.84 -17.06 7.24
N TYR A 276 10.58 -16.98 6.14
CA TYR A 276 11.00 -18.14 5.35
C TYR A 276 12.49 -18.40 5.55
N GLN A 277 12.85 -19.63 5.86
CA GLN A 277 14.25 -20.04 5.94
C GLN A 277 14.58 -20.88 4.70
N LEU A 278 15.52 -20.39 3.88
CA LEU A 278 16.05 -21.16 2.76
C LEU A 278 17.20 -22.04 3.24
N ILE A 279 17.22 -23.28 2.76
CA ILE A 279 18.23 -24.30 2.96
C ILE A 279 18.79 -24.65 1.58
N VAL A 280 20.10 -24.51 1.40
CA VAL A 280 20.75 -24.87 0.13
C VAL A 280 21.64 -26.09 0.35
N ASN A 281 21.35 -27.17 -0.36
CA ASN A 281 22.12 -28.41 -0.38
C ASN A 281 22.98 -28.48 -1.65
N PRO A 282 24.28 -28.77 -1.52
CA PRO A 282 25.19 -28.79 -2.64
C PRO A 282 24.95 -29.95 -3.62
N PRO A 283 25.27 -29.79 -4.92
CA PRO A 283 25.35 -30.89 -5.87
C PRO A 283 26.61 -31.75 -5.66
N PHE A 284 26.73 -32.86 -6.42
CA PHE A 284 27.91 -33.72 -6.37
C PHE A 284 29.20 -32.94 -6.66
N GLY A 285 30.27 -33.21 -5.90
CA GLY A 285 31.57 -32.54 -6.02
C GLY A 285 31.78 -31.35 -5.08
N TYR A 286 30.78 -31.03 -4.24
CA TYR A 286 30.86 -30.03 -3.17
C TYR A 286 30.70 -30.71 -1.80
N SER A 287 31.33 -30.13 -0.77
CA SER A 287 31.24 -30.61 0.60
C SER A 287 29.82 -30.56 1.16
N SER A 288 29.23 -31.73 1.47
CA SER A 288 27.84 -31.88 1.96
C SER A 288 27.55 -31.21 3.31
N SER A 289 28.59 -30.80 4.04
CA SER A 289 28.48 -30.19 5.37
C SER A 289 28.11 -28.72 5.36
N GLN A 290 27.97 -28.08 4.19
CA GLN A 290 27.76 -26.64 4.09
C GLN A 290 26.39 -26.26 3.54
N THR A 291 25.42 -26.24 4.45
CA THR A 291 24.09 -25.73 4.17
C THR A 291 24.08 -24.20 4.28
N GLY A 292 23.77 -23.50 3.19
CA GLY A 292 23.47 -22.08 3.24
C GLY A 292 22.09 -21.85 3.89
N ILE A 293 22.05 -21.23 5.07
CA ILE A 293 20.80 -20.88 5.75
C ILE A 293 20.54 -19.37 5.63
N THR A 294 19.38 -18.97 5.12
CA THR A 294 19.00 -17.54 5.05
C THR A 294 17.54 -17.34 5.45
N LYS A 295 17.29 -16.36 6.32
CA LYS A 295 15.95 -16.01 6.80
C LYS A 295 15.44 -14.77 6.04
N ILE A 296 14.28 -14.90 5.40
CA ILE A 296 13.64 -13.86 4.59
C ILE A 296 12.28 -13.53 5.19
N LEU A 297 12.07 -12.25 5.53
CA LEU A 297 10.79 -11.76 6.02
C LEU A 297 9.91 -11.29 4.85
N VAL A 298 8.85 -12.05 4.58
CA VAL A 298 7.83 -11.72 3.58
C VAL A 298 6.69 -10.98 4.25
N LYS A 299 6.44 -9.74 3.84
CA LYS A 299 5.40 -8.87 4.43
C LYS A 299 4.03 -9.03 3.78
N SER A 300 3.97 -9.49 2.54
CA SER A 300 2.73 -9.71 1.78
C SER A 300 2.83 -10.95 0.90
N ALA A 301 1.71 -11.66 0.75
CA ALA A 301 1.56 -12.79 -0.16
C ALA A 301 1.64 -12.38 -1.64
N ARG A 302 1.43 -11.10 -1.95
CA ARG A 302 1.43 -10.60 -3.32
C ARG A 302 2.36 -9.40 -3.49
N GLY A 303 2.93 -9.32 -4.69
CA GLY A 303 3.79 -8.24 -5.13
C GLY A 303 5.20 -8.26 -4.56
N GLY A 304 5.54 -9.15 -3.62
CA GLY A 304 6.90 -9.24 -3.08
C GLY A 304 7.92 -9.75 -4.10
N TRP A 305 9.14 -9.23 -4.03
CA TRP A 305 10.24 -9.58 -4.93
C TRP A 305 11.55 -9.63 -4.15
N TYR A 306 11.86 -10.79 -3.58
CA TYR A 306 12.94 -10.98 -2.62
C TYR A 306 14.10 -11.73 -3.27
N HIS A 307 15.24 -11.04 -3.39
CA HIS A 307 16.47 -11.61 -3.92
C HIS A 307 17.32 -12.21 -2.81
N SER A 308 17.78 -13.45 -2.97
CA SER A 308 18.64 -14.16 -2.01
C SER A 308 19.68 -14.98 -2.76
N ASN A 309 20.92 -14.51 -2.80
CA ASN A 309 22.01 -15.32 -3.34
C ASN A 309 22.61 -16.21 -2.26
N HIS A 310 23.09 -17.37 -2.67
CA HIS A 310 23.74 -18.32 -1.78
C HIS A 310 25.12 -18.71 -2.31
N TYR A 311 26.01 -19.07 -1.39
CA TYR A 311 27.38 -19.43 -1.70
C TYR A 311 27.70 -20.77 -1.05
N LEU A 312 28.17 -21.72 -1.84
CA LEU A 312 28.60 -23.05 -1.41
C LEU A 312 30.12 -23.09 -1.48
N ASN A 313 30.80 -23.54 -0.43
CA ASN A 313 32.22 -23.84 -0.58
C ASN A 313 32.38 -25.25 -1.18
N PRO A 314 33.30 -25.43 -2.15
CA PRO A 314 33.67 -26.74 -2.67
C PRO A 314 34.28 -27.62 -1.56
#